data_AF-A0A4Q3FLN2-F1
#
_entry.id   AF-A0A4Q3FLN2-F1
#
_cell.length_a   1.000
_cell.length_b   1.000
_cell.length_c   1.000
_cell.angle_alpha   90.00
_cell.angle_beta   90.00
_cell.angle_gamma   90.00
#
_symmetry.space_group_name_H-M   'P 1'
#
loop_
_entity.id
_entity.type
_entity.pdbx_description
1 polymer ?
#
loop_
_entity_poly.entity_id
_entity_poly.type
_entity_poly.pdbx_seq_one_letter_code
_entity_poly.pdbx_strand_id
1 'polypeptide(L)'
;MKFLHPRILFLPLFFMLINEASAQKKVDYTRLVDPFIGTGGHGHTFPGATLPFGMVQLSPDTRLEGWDGCSGYYTTDTLVYGFSHTHLSGTGIADYCDILFMPTTGKPQLNNKDYRSGFQKKNEDAEPGYYTTKLDKYNITAELTATTRVGMHRYTFPSVKEANIIIDLQHRDPVMDSWIEVVNDHEIRGYRKSSSWAKNQEVYFYAKFSKAFKTYGLASDDQLKEGQKKLQGKNIKLYVQFDNPGEVIAKVGISSVNTDGALKNLDAEVPDFDFKKVMKQAKETWQTALSKIQVEGGSPVLPPQQQSNMGFGFGGFGGRPQNRTKTVDYGRIKQTIFYTALYHSMIAPNIYNDVDGQYRGLDQQIHKAEGFNYYSVFSLWDTYRAEHPLLLLIDKKRTLDFVKTFMAMQEQGGVLPIWPLASTETYCMIGNHSIPVIVDAYAK
;
A
#
# COMPACT_ATOMS: atom_id res chain seq x y z
N MET A 1 58.53 -73.39 22.19
CA MET A 1 58.82 -72.44 21.07
C MET A 1 57.56 -71.61 20.87
N LYS A 2 57.53 -70.33 21.33
CA LYS A 2 57.65 -69.10 20.50
C LYS A 2 56.74 -69.17 19.26
N PHE A 3 55.74 -68.31 19.01
CA PHE A 3 55.75 -66.84 19.06
C PHE A 3 54.35 -66.24 19.32
N LEU A 4 54.32 -65.13 20.07
CA LEU A 4 53.22 -64.17 20.14
C LEU A 4 52.94 -63.55 18.76
N HIS A 5 51.67 -63.33 18.41
CA HIS A 5 51.24 -62.38 17.38
C HIS A 5 50.43 -61.25 18.06
N PRO A 6 50.75 -59.96 17.81
CA PRO A 6 50.02 -58.84 18.38
C PRO A 6 48.74 -58.59 17.58
N ARG A 7 47.59 -58.54 18.27
CA ARG A 7 46.35 -58.00 17.69
C ARG A 7 46.31 -56.50 17.96
N ILE A 8 46.60 -55.73 16.92
CA ILE A 8 46.45 -54.28 16.87
C ILE A 8 44.95 -53.95 16.99
N LEU A 9 44.59 -53.21 18.03
CA LEU A 9 43.26 -52.61 18.21
C LEU A 9 43.07 -51.53 17.12
N PHE A 10 42.20 -51.77 16.15
CA PHE A 10 41.71 -50.72 15.25
C PHE A 10 40.63 -49.93 15.99
N LEU A 11 40.98 -48.74 16.46
CA LEU A 11 40.03 -47.73 16.93
C LEU A 11 39.40 -47.06 15.69
N PRO A 12 38.08 -47.09 15.47
CA PRO A 12 37.49 -46.33 14.38
C PRO A 12 37.51 -44.85 14.77
N LEU A 13 38.38 -44.06 14.11
CA LEU A 13 38.30 -42.61 14.13
C LEU A 13 36.97 -42.20 13.46
N PHE A 14 35.98 -41.86 14.27
CA PHE A 14 34.76 -41.22 13.80
C PHE A 14 35.12 -39.78 13.41
N PHE A 15 35.40 -39.55 12.13
CA PHE A 15 35.54 -38.22 11.56
C PHE A 15 34.17 -37.52 11.66
N MET A 16 33.99 -36.66 12.66
CA MET A 16 32.92 -35.67 12.66
C MET A 16 33.15 -34.73 11.49
N LEU A 17 32.43 -34.95 10.39
CA LEU A 17 32.21 -33.94 9.37
C LEU A 17 31.41 -32.81 10.01
N ILE A 18 32.13 -31.79 10.48
CA ILE A 18 31.55 -30.49 10.81
C ILE A 18 31.09 -29.91 9.46
N ASN A 19 29.81 -30.09 9.13
CA ASN A 19 29.16 -29.27 8.13
C ASN A 19 29.12 -27.84 8.67
N GLU A 20 30.16 -27.05 8.42
CA GLU A 20 30.04 -25.60 8.41
C GLU A 20 29.13 -25.23 7.25
N ALA A 21 27.82 -25.33 7.47
CA ALA A 21 26.86 -24.58 6.70
C ALA A 21 27.17 -23.10 6.97
N SER A 22 27.99 -22.51 6.11
CA SER A 22 28.12 -21.05 6.02
C SER A 22 26.70 -20.52 5.85
N ALA A 23 26.15 -19.96 6.92
CA ALA A 23 24.85 -19.32 6.89
C ALA A 23 24.99 -18.10 5.97
N GLN A 24 24.77 -18.30 4.68
CA GLN A 24 24.75 -17.23 3.71
C GLN A 24 23.72 -16.23 4.22
N LYS A 25 24.19 -15.04 4.59
CA LYS A 25 23.39 -14.00 5.23
C LYS A 25 22.19 -13.72 4.33
N LYS A 26 21.00 -14.16 4.73
CA LYS A 26 19.77 -14.02 3.94
C LYS A 26 19.60 -12.55 3.56
N VAL A 27 19.55 -12.26 2.27
CA VAL A 27 19.39 -10.89 1.76
C VAL A 27 18.00 -10.40 2.13
N ASP A 28 17.93 -9.26 2.83
CA ASP A 28 16.68 -8.56 3.11
C ASP A 28 16.36 -7.64 1.92
N TYR A 29 15.52 -8.14 1.01
CA TYR A 29 15.14 -7.45 -0.23
C TYR A 29 14.23 -6.26 0.04
N THR A 30 13.50 -6.23 1.16
CA THR A 30 12.63 -5.08 1.44
C THR A 30 13.44 -3.81 1.72
N ARG A 31 14.67 -3.95 2.22
CA ARG A 31 15.60 -2.82 2.38
C ARG A 31 16.11 -2.24 1.06
N LEU A 32 15.91 -2.95 -0.04
CA LEU A 32 16.25 -2.50 -1.40
C LEU A 32 15.08 -1.81 -2.09
N VAL A 33 13.96 -1.58 -1.41
CA VAL A 33 12.82 -0.85 -1.98
C VAL A 33 12.80 0.55 -1.40
N ASP A 34 12.53 1.53 -2.26
CA ASP A 34 12.25 2.91 -1.87
C ASP A 34 10.87 3.33 -2.43
N PRO A 35 9.80 3.24 -1.61
CA PRO A 35 8.44 3.60 -2.04
C PRO A 35 8.28 5.06 -2.51
N PHE A 36 9.23 5.96 -2.23
CA PHE A 36 9.16 7.33 -2.70
C PHE A 36 9.57 7.50 -4.17
N ILE A 37 10.29 6.54 -4.76
CA ILE A 37 10.63 6.60 -6.19
C ILE A 37 9.33 6.57 -7.01
N GLY A 38 9.11 7.59 -7.84
CA GLY A 38 7.89 7.72 -8.66
C GLY A 38 6.79 8.57 -8.02
N THR A 39 6.92 8.98 -6.75
CA THR A 39 5.95 9.86 -6.08
C THR A 39 6.04 11.34 -6.48
N GLY A 40 6.94 11.67 -7.40
CA GLY A 40 7.12 13.00 -7.97
C GLY A 40 7.57 12.92 -9.42
N GLY A 41 7.70 14.07 -10.08
CA GLY A 41 7.80 14.09 -11.53
C GLY A 41 6.47 13.60 -12.09
N HIS A 42 6.45 12.50 -12.83
CA HIS A 42 5.21 11.98 -13.43
C HIS A 42 5.03 10.48 -13.23
N GLY A 43 5.63 9.94 -12.15
CA GLY A 43 5.48 8.51 -11.83
C GLY A 43 4.11 8.18 -11.24
N HIS A 44 3.46 9.14 -10.56
CA HIS A 44 2.14 8.99 -9.92
C HIS A 44 2.03 7.74 -9.03
N THR A 45 3.10 7.39 -8.30
CA THR A 45 3.04 6.33 -7.29
C THR A 45 2.64 6.91 -5.94
N PHE A 46 2.39 6.05 -4.95
CA PHE A 46 2.10 6.44 -3.58
C PHE A 46 3.04 5.71 -2.60
N PRO A 47 3.45 6.34 -1.47
CA PRO A 47 4.39 5.75 -0.53
C PRO A 47 3.74 4.88 0.55
N GLY A 48 2.40 4.83 0.59
CA GLY A 48 1.62 4.14 1.61
C GLY A 48 1.82 2.62 1.70
N ALA A 49 1.32 2.07 2.79
CA ALA A 49 1.39 0.64 3.07
C ALA A 49 0.39 -0.16 2.24
N THR A 50 0.89 -1.18 1.54
CA THR A 50 0.08 -2.17 0.84
C THR A 50 0.78 -3.53 0.83
N LEU A 51 0.04 -4.61 0.54
CA LEU A 51 0.61 -5.93 0.24
C LEU A 51 0.64 -6.16 -1.28
N PRO A 52 1.43 -7.13 -1.77
CA PRO A 52 1.37 -7.52 -3.17
C PRO A 52 -0.07 -7.82 -3.61
N PHE A 53 -0.57 -7.09 -4.61
CA PHE A 53 -1.90 -7.21 -5.19
C PHE A 53 -3.04 -7.03 -4.17
N GLY A 54 -2.79 -6.28 -3.08
CA GLY A 54 -3.75 -6.04 -2.00
C GLY A 54 -4.92 -5.15 -2.43
N MET A 55 -6.07 -5.32 -1.76
CA MET A 55 -7.27 -4.48 -1.90
C MET A 55 -7.08 -3.13 -1.22
N VAL A 56 -6.36 -3.11 -0.10
CA VAL A 56 -6.02 -1.89 0.64
C VAL A 56 -4.69 -1.31 0.16
N GLN A 57 -4.70 -0.01 -0.11
CA GLN A 57 -3.52 0.81 -0.33
C GLN A 57 -3.60 1.97 0.69
N LEU A 58 -3.09 1.78 1.91
CA LEU A 58 -3.26 2.74 2.99
C LEU A 58 -2.15 3.81 2.92
N SER A 59 -2.47 4.99 2.40
CA SER A 59 -1.48 6.02 2.03
C SER A 59 -1.90 7.44 2.45
N PRO A 60 -0.94 8.37 2.68
CA PRO A 60 -1.24 9.79 2.83
C PRO A 60 -1.78 10.45 1.55
N ASP A 61 -2.74 11.36 1.73
CA ASP A 61 -3.26 12.24 0.68
C ASP A 61 -2.73 13.66 0.85
N THR A 62 -1.93 14.15 -0.10
CA THR A 62 -1.34 15.50 -0.10
C THR A 62 -1.87 16.40 -1.21
N ARG A 63 -2.46 15.80 -2.27
CA ARG A 63 -2.88 16.51 -3.48
C ARG A 63 -4.27 16.07 -3.92
N LEU A 64 -5.21 17.02 -3.93
CA LEU A 64 -6.62 16.75 -4.24
C LEU A 64 -6.95 16.86 -5.74
N GLU A 65 -6.18 17.65 -6.47
CA GLU A 65 -6.50 18.05 -7.85
C GLU A 65 -5.24 18.05 -8.73
N GLY A 66 -5.47 18.10 -10.04
CA GLY A 66 -4.41 18.15 -11.05
C GLY A 66 -3.85 16.77 -11.41
N TRP A 67 -3.14 16.73 -12.54
CA TRP A 67 -2.64 15.48 -13.12
C TRP A 67 -1.65 14.75 -12.20
N ASP A 68 -0.74 15.50 -11.58
CA ASP A 68 0.21 14.96 -10.60
C ASP A 68 -0.46 14.42 -9.31
N GLY A 69 -1.76 14.65 -9.12
CA GLY A 69 -2.53 14.18 -7.96
C GLY A 69 -3.23 12.83 -8.17
N CYS A 70 -2.93 12.11 -9.26
CA CYS A 70 -3.63 10.86 -9.60
C CYS A 70 -3.59 9.82 -8.48
N SER A 71 -2.47 9.67 -7.79
CA SER A 71 -2.28 8.74 -6.67
C SER A 71 -2.57 9.33 -5.30
N GLY A 72 -3.09 10.55 -5.21
CA GLY A 72 -3.35 11.26 -3.94
C GLY A 72 -2.12 11.90 -3.29
N TYR A 73 -0.90 11.46 -3.64
CA TYR A 73 0.35 11.92 -3.03
C TYR A 73 1.32 12.54 -4.04
N TYR A 74 2.01 13.62 -3.64
CA TYR A 74 3.10 14.19 -4.40
C TYR A 74 4.27 14.63 -3.51
N THR A 75 5.50 14.20 -3.88
CA THR A 75 6.67 14.28 -3.00
C THR A 75 7.06 15.70 -2.55
N THR A 76 6.71 16.75 -3.29
CA THR A 76 7.06 18.13 -2.93
C THR A 76 6.02 18.79 -2.04
N ASP A 77 4.87 18.16 -1.83
CA ASP A 77 3.81 18.72 -1.01
C ASP A 77 4.19 18.67 0.47
N THR A 78 3.78 19.72 1.19
CA THR A 78 4.10 19.94 2.61
C THR A 78 2.87 19.87 3.51
N LEU A 79 1.69 19.63 2.92
CA LEU A 79 0.42 19.48 3.61
C LEU A 79 -0.13 18.08 3.36
N VAL A 80 -0.72 17.49 4.39
CA VAL A 80 -1.43 16.21 4.32
C VAL A 80 -2.86 16.40 4.83
N TYR A 81 -3.82 15.89 4.06
CA TYR A 81 -5.24 15.92 4.39
C TYR A 81 -5.64 14.74 5.28
N GLY A 82 -4.96 13.61 5.18
CA GLY A 82 -5.20 12.44 5.99
C GLY A 82 -4.67 11.20 5.30
N PHE A 83 -5.23 10.05 5.65
CA PHE A 83 -4.80 8.74 5.17
C PHE A 83 -6.02 7.96 4.69
N SER A 84 -6.12 7.70 3.38
CA SER A 84 -7.21 6.96 2.76
C SER A 84 -6.78 5.53 2.39
N HIS A 85 -7.74 4.66 2.06
CA HIS A 85 -7.54 3.20 2.03
C HIS A 85 -7.41 2.59 0.63
N THR A 86 -7.60 3.40 -0.42
CA THR A 86 -7.58 2.95 -1.82
C THR A 86 -6.80 3.96 -2.65
N HIS A 87 -5.90 3.49 -3.52
CA HIS A 87 -5.09 4.34 -4.39
C HIS A 87 -4.76 3.65 -5.71
N LEU A 88 -4.67 4.44 -6.78
CA LEU A 88 -4.14 4.00 -8.05
C LEU A 88 -2.66 4.38 -8.14
N SER A 89 -1.83 3.49 -8.69
CA SER A 89 -0.41 3.73 -8.89
C SER A 89 -0.07 3.83 -10.37
N GLY A 90 0.54 4.93 -10.76
CA GLY A 90 1.05 5.14 -12.12
C GLY A 90 -0.02 5.51 -13.16
N THR A 91 -1.25 5.80 -12.74
CA THR A 91 -2.33 6.15 -13.66
C THR A 91 -2.25 7.61 -14.10
N GLY A 92 -2.75 7.90 -15.30
CA GLY A 92 -2.89 9.27 -15.82
C GLY A 92 -4.26 9.93 -15.51
N ILE A 93 -5.14 9.21 -14.82
CA ILE A 93 -6.46 9.67 -14.39
C ILE A 93 -6.64 9.32 -12.91
N ALA A 94 -7.17 10.28 -12.15
CA ALA A 94 -7.46 10.19 -10.73
C ALA A 94 -8.77 9.42 -10.48
N ASP A 95 -8.74 8.52 -9.50
CA ASP A 95 -9.91 7.92 -8.82
C ASP A 95 -9.45 7.38 -7.46
N TYR A 96 -10.33 6.74 -6.69
CA TYR A 96 -10.06 6.18 -5.35
C TYR A 96 -9.84 7.25 -4.27
N CYS A 97 -8.84 7.10 -3.39
CA CYS A 97 -8.64 7.87 -2.16
C CYS A 97 -9.85 7.80 -1.22
N ASP A 98 -10.40 6.59 -1.04
CA ASP A 98 -11.63 6.37 -0.28
C ASP A 98 -11.38 6.24 1.23
N ILE A 99 -12.38 6.66 2.01
CA ILE A 99 -12.44 6.46 3.46
C ILE A 99 -11.22 7.10 4.15
N LEU A 100 -11.19 8.44 4.19
CA LEU A 100 -10.06 9.16 4.76
C LEU A 100 -10.13 9.23 6.28
N PHE A 101 -9.03 8.86 6.94
CA PHE A 101 -8.83 9.01 8.38
C PHE A 101 -7.80 10.12 8.66
N MET A 102 -8.09 11.00 9.62
CA MET A 102 -7.18 12.08 10.02
C MET A 102 -7.16 12.27 11.54
N PRO A 103 -6.05 11.95 12.24
CA PRO A 103 -5.93 12.17 13.67
C PRO A 103 -5.61 13.65 13.97
N THR A 104 -6.26 14.21 14.99
CA THR A 104 -6.12 15.62 15.39
C THR A 104 -6.12 15.79 16.92
N THR A 105 -5.68 16.95 17.41
CA THR A 105 -5.81 17.34 18.82
C THR A 105 -6.63 18.62 18.98
N GLY A 106 -7.22 18.79 20.15
CA GLY A 106 -8.07 19.95 20.49
C GLY A 106 -9.49 19.82 19.94
N LYS A 107 -10.20 20.95 19.84
CA LYS A 107 -11.57 20.98 19.32
C LYS A 107 -11.62 20.47 17.86
N PRO A 108 -12.42 19.44 17.55
CA PRO A 108 -12.55 18.92 16.19
C PRO A 108 -12.96 20.00 15.19
N GLN A 109 -12.22 20.09 14.08
CA GLN A 109 -12.57 20.88 12.90
C GLN A 109 -12.92 19.91 11.78
N LEU A 110 -14.01 20.13 11.07
CA LEU A 110 -14.51 19.17 10.08
C LEU A 110 -14.30 19.63 8.63
N ASN A 111 -13.87 20.86 8.40
CA ASN A 111 -13.43 21.30 7.09
C ASN A 111 -11.98 20.87 6.84
N ASN A 112 -11.69 20.33 5.66
CA ASN A 112 -10.37 19.81 5.32
C ASN A 112 -9.26 20.88 5.28
N LYS A 113 -9.61 22.14 5.04
CA LYS A 113 -8.65 23.26 5.09
C LYS A 113 -8.23 23.57 6.53
N ASP A 114 -9.10 23.24 7.48
CA ASP A 114 -8.91 23.48 8.90
C ASP A 114 -8.27 22.28 9.60
N TYR A 115 -8.60 21.04 9.25
CA TYR A 115 -7.99 19.88 9.91
C TYR A 115 -6.67 19.41 9.27
N ARG A 116 -6.33 19.80 8.04
CA ARG A 116 -5.07 19.37 7.41
C ARG A 116 -3.87 19.79 8.25
N SER A 117 -2.81 18.98 8.17
CA SER A 117 -1.57 19.24 8.90
C SER A 117 -0.42 19.51 7.94
N GLY A 118 0.52 20.36 8.38
CA GLY A 118 1.87 20.33 7.82
C GLY A 118 2.59 19.04 8.22
N PHE A 119 3.57 18.64 7.42
CA PHE A 119 4.52 17.58 7.76
C PHE A 119 5.87 17.85 7.08
N GLN A 120 6.92 17.19 7.56
CA GLN A 120 8.27 17.35 7.03
C GLN A 120 8.79 16.03 6.51
N LYS A 121 9.39 16.04 5.31
CA LYS A 121 9.98 14.85 4.67
C LYS A 121 11.06 14.17 5.51
N LYS A 122 11.75 14.91 6.38
CA LYS A 122 12.74 14.35 7.32
C LYS A 122 12.13 13.48 8.43
N ASN A 123 10.83 13.63 8.68
CA ASN A 123 10.05 12.88 9.67
C ASN A 123 9.11 11.87 8.97
N GLU A 124 9.29 11.68 7.67
CA GLU A 124 8.50 10.77 6.84
C GLU A 124 9.40 9.61 6.42
N ASP A 125 8.90 8.38 6.49
CA ASP A 125 9.63 7.19 6.07
C ASP A 125 8.66 6.13 5.56
N ALA A 126 9.14 5.26 4.67
CA ALA A 126 8.33 4.22 4.06
C ALA A 126 9.19 3.00 3.69
N GLU A 127 8.64 1.81 3.89
CA GLU A 127 9.20 0.55 3.42
C GLU A 127 8.06 -0.38 2.95
N PRO A 128 8.33 -1.47 2.22
CA PRO A 128 7.26 -2.35 1.74
C PRO A 128 6.32 -2.83 2.86
N GLY A 129 5.06 -2.39 2.81
CA GLY A 129 4.03 -2.70 3.80
C GLY A 129 3.98 -1.77 5.02
N TYR A 130 4.72 -0.67 5.04
CA TYR A 130 4.76 0.28 6.15
C TYR A 130 5.01 1.72 5.71
N TYR A 131 4.34 2.67 6.37
CA TYR A 131 4.55 4.11 6.19
C TYR A 131 4.48 4.83 7.54
N THR A 132 5.25 5.90 7.71
CA THR A 132 5.16 6.76 8.89
C THR A 132 5.38 8.23 8.55
N THR A 133 4.69 9.11 9.28
CA THR A 133 4.93 10.55 9.24
C THR A 133 4.58 11.21 10.55
N LYS A 134 5.12 12.42 10.78
CA LYS A 134 4.73 13.29 11.88
C LYS A 134 3.84 14.43 11.38
N LEU A 135 2.65 14.53 11.95
CA LEU A 135 1.72 15.64 11.74
C LEU A 135 2.15 16.83 12.62
N ASP A 136 2.82 17.81 12.01
CA ASP A 136 3.43 18.93 12.73
C ASP A 136 2.40 19.78 13.48
N LYS A 137 1.21 19.96 12.91
CA LYS A 137 0.14 20.78 13.51
C LYS A 137 -0.36 20.20 14.83
N TYR A 138 -0.44 18.88 14.92
CA TYR A 138 -1.04 18.18 16.06
C TYR A 138 -0.02 17.50 16.96
N ASN A 139 1.25 17.49 16.55
CA ASN A 139 2.32 16.74 17.20
C ASN A 139 1.97 15.25 17.37
N ILE A 140 1.33 14.66 16.36
CA ILE A 140 0.93 13.25 16.31
C ILE A 140 1.86 12.52 15.35
N THR A 141 2.37 11.36 15.76
CA THR A 141 3.01 10.42 14.83
C THR A 141 1.97 9.45 14.30
N ALA A 142 1.86 9.32 12.98
CA ALA A 142 0.99 8.39 12.30
C ALA A 142 1.82 7.31 11.62
N GLU A 143 1.48 6.06 11.89
CA GLU A 143 2.12 4.87 11.34
C GLU A 143 1.06 3.97 10.72
N LEU A 144 1.34 3.45 9.52
CA LEU A 144 0.39 2.72 8.70
C LEU A 144 0.98 1.37 8.31
N THR A 145 0.18 0.32 8.36
CA THR A 145 0.48 -0.98 7.75
C THR A 145 -0.79 -1.60 7.17
N ALA A 146 -0.68 -2.67 6.40
CA ALA A 146 -1.83 -3.28 5.75
C ALA A 146 -1.71 -4.81 5.66
N THR A 147 -2.87 -5.46 5.67
CA THR A 147 -3.06 -6.82 5.17
C THR A 147 -3.65 -6.77 3.76
N THR A 148 -4.23 -7.86 3.27
CA THR A 148 -4.81 -7.89 1.92
C THR A 148 -6.03 -6.98 1.83
N ARG A 149 -6.88 -6.94 2.86
CA ARG A 149 -8.17 -6.21 2.85
C ARG A 149 -8.38 -5.29 4.05
N VAL A 150 -7.39 -5.19 4.94
CA VAL A 150 -7.47 -4.40 6.17
C VAL A 150 -6.30 -3.43 6.26
N GLY A 151 -6.60 -2.14 6.42
CA GLY A 151 -5.63 -1.12 6.80
C GLY A 151 -5.53 -1.02 8.32
N MET A 152 -4.32 -0.86 8.85
CA MET A 152 -4.07 -0.59 10.26
C MET A 152 -3.34 0.73 10.44
N HIS A 153 -3.88 1.56 11.32
CA HIS A 153 -3.31 2.83 11.74
C HIS A 153 -2.83 2.70 13.18
N ARG A 154 -1.66 3.24 13.48
CA ARG A 154 -1.20 3.51 14.84
C ARG A 154 -0.94 5.01 14.96
N TYR A 155 -1.66 5.66 15.87
CA TYR A 155 -1.51 7.07 16.16
C TYR A 155 -0.95 7.25 17.57
N THR A 156 0.21 7.90 17.65
CA THR A 156 0.82 8.30 18.92
C THR A 156 0.48 9.77 19.18
N PHE A 157 -0.48 9.99 20.08
CA PHE A 157 -0.91 11.33 20.49
C PHE A 157 0.00 11.91 21.58
N PRO A 158 0.18 13.24 21.62
CA PRO A 158 0.72 13.90 22.80
C PRO A 158 -0.27 13.78 23.98
N SER A 159 0.17 14.09 25.19
CA SER A 159 -0.71 14.12 26.37
C SER A 159 -1.71 15.27 26.25
N VAL A 160 -2.94 14.98 25.83
CA VAL A 160 -4.02 15.94 25.62
C VAL A 160 -5.39 15.36 25.99
N LYS A 161 -6.31 16.20 26.47
CA LYS A 161 -7.68 15.77 26.81
C LYS A 161 -8.58 15.52 25.61
N GLU A 162 -8.28 16.17 24.48
CA GLU A 162 -9.06 16.07 23.25
C GLU A 162 -8.16 15.51 22.16
N ALA A 163 -8.13 14.19 22.04
CA ALA A 163 -7.49 13.47 20.94
C ALA A 163 -8.59 12.93 20.03
N ASN A 164 -8.61 13.31 18.76
CA ASN A 164 -9.67 12.92 17.84
C ASN A 164 -9.13 12.13 16.65
N ILE A 165 -9.98 11.29 16.08
CA ILE A 165 -9.80 10.74 14.73
C ILE A 165 -11.02 11.17 13.93
N ILE A 166 -10.78 11.91 12.84
CA ILE A 166 -11.79 12.34 11.88
C ILE A 166 -11.87 11.29 10.78
N ILE A 167 -13.10 10.94 10.38
CA ILE A 167 -13.41 10.10 9.22
C ILE A 167 -14.16 10.99 8.25
N ASP A 168 -13.60 11.19 7.06
CA ASP A 168 -14.15 12.03 6.01
C ASP A 168 -14.55 11.19 4.79
N LEU A 169 -15.86 11.07 4.53
CA LEU A 169 -16.37 10.37 3.33
C LEU A 169 -16.57 11.29 2.13
N GLN A 170 -16.53 12.62 2.33
CA GLN A 170 -16.62 13.63 1.26
C GLN A 170 -15.32 13.76 0.46
N HIS A 171 -14.21 13.27 1.01
CA HIS A 171 -12.88 13.49 0.48
C HIS A 171 -12.76 13.23 -1.04
N ARG A 172 -12.11 14.20 -1.72
CA ARG A 172 -11.65 14.18 -3.11
C ARG A 172 -12.73 14.00 -4.19
N ASP A 173 -13.12 12.76 -4.50
CA ASP A 173 -14.00 12.50 -5.65
C ASP A 173 -15.47 12.87 -5.37
N PRO A 174 -16.25 13.27 -6.39
CA PRO A 174 -17.67 13.58 -6.22
C PRO A 174 -18.44 12.43 -5.58
N VAL A 175 -18.96 12.67 -4.38
CA VAL A 175 -19.77 11.70 -3.63
C VAL A 175 -21.21 11.75 -4.10
N MET A 176 -21.72 10.59 -4.49
CA MET A 176 -23.11 10.40 -4.91
C MET A 176 -24.01 10.08 -3.73
N ASP A 177 -23.53 9.24 -2.81
CA ASP A 177 -24.18 8.91 -1.54
C ASP A 177 -23.13 8.35 -0.56
N SER A 178 -23.34 8.51 0.73
CA SER A 178 -22.47 7.98 1.76
C SER A 178 -23.17 7.94 3.11
N TRP A 179 -22.75 7.04 4.00
CA TRP A 179 -23.24 7.05 5.38
C TRP A 179 -22.21 6.51 6.35
N ILE A 180 -22.29 6.97 7.60
CA ILE A 180 -21.53 6.45 8.75
C ILE A 180 -22.51 6.10 9.86
N GLU A 181 -22.27 4.98 10.53
CA GLU A 181 -22.98 4.52 11.72
C GLU A 181 -21.99 4.21 12.85
N VAL A 182 -22.28 4.73 14.04
CA VAL A 182 -21.58 4.40 15.28
C VAL A 182 -22.26 3.20 15.93
N VAL A 183 -21.56 2.06 15.95
CA VAL A 183 -22.09 0.78 16.43
C VAL A 183 -22.01 0.73 17.96
N ASN A 184 -20.84 1.05 18.52
CA ASN A 184 -20.57 1.16 19.95
C ASN A 184 -19.33 2.06 20.17
N ASP A 185 -18.83 2.16 21.39
CA ASP A 185 -17.68 3.01 21.77
C ASP A 185 -16.31 2.54 21.24
N HIS A 186 -16.25 1.44 20.48
CA HIS A 186 -15.05 0.92 19.82
C HIS A 186 -15.23 0.72 18.32
N GLU A 187 -16.45 0.87 17.79
CA GLU A 187 -16.77 0.36 16.45
C GLU A 187 -17.64 1.32 15.65
N ILE A 188 -17.25 1.49 14.38
CA ILE A 188 -18.00 2.26 13.39
C ILE A 188 -18.06 1.46 12.09
N ARG A 189 -19.07 1.73 11.28
CA ARG A 189 -19.18 1.18 9.93
C ARG A 189 -19.76 2.22 8.97
N GLY A 190 -19.54 2.03 7.68
CA GLY A 190 -20.04 2.98 6.71
C GLY A 190 -19.91 2.54 5.27
N TYR A 191 -20.27 3.47 4.40
CA TYR A 191 -20.38 3.29 2.96
C TYR A 191 -20.10 4.61 2.25
N ARG A 192 -19.43 4.51 1.11
CA ARG A 192 -19.23 5.63 0.19
C ARG A 192 -19.50 5.16 -1.23
N LYS A 193 -20.26 5.97 -1.96
CA LYS A 193 -20.48 5.89 -3.40
C LYS A 193 -19.97 7.13 -4.08
N SER A 194 -19.11 6.99 -5.08
CA SER A 194 -18.54 8.09 -5.85
C SER A 194 -18.70 7.90 -7.35
N SER A 195 -18.54 8.99 -8.10
CA SER A 195 -18.51 8.98 -9.56
C SER A 195 -17.37 9.85 -10.06
N SER A 196 -16.26 9.22 -10.46
CA SER A 196 -15.10 9.88 -11.09
C SER A 196 -14.74 9.19 -12.41
N TRP A 197 -13.64 8.44 -12.48
CA TRP A 197 -13.29 7.62 -13.64
C TRP A 197 -14.18 6.38 -13.70
N ALA A 198 -14.27 5.64 -12.58
CA ALA A 198 -15.34 4.71 -12.30
C ALA A 198 -16.62 5.49 -11.96
N LYS A 199 -17.67 5.29 -12.76
CA LYS A 199 -18.92 6.06 -12.66
C LYS A 199 -19.85 5.59 -11.54
N ASN A 200 -19.63 4.41 -10.99
CA ASN A 200 -20.49 3.81 -9.97
C ASN A 200 -19.66 3.06 -8.91
N GLN A 201 -18.63 3.69 -8.40
CA GLN A 201 -17.76 3.07 -7.40
C GLN A 201 -18.45 2.99 -6.05
N GLU A 202 -18.47 1.80 -5.45
CA GLU A 202 -19.03 1.54 -4.13
C GLU A 202 -17.98 0.90 -3.22
N VAL A 203 -17.81 1.47 -2.02
CA VAL A 203 -16.92 0.94 -1.00
C VAL A 203 -17.61 0.99 0.36
N TYR A 204 -17.58 -0.14 1.06
CA TYR A 204 -18.07 -0.31 2.42
C TYR A 204 -16.88 -0.48 3.34
N PHE A 205 -16.99 0.01 4.57
CA PHE A 205 -15.94 -0.18 5.57
C PHE A 205 -16.51 -0.55 6.94
N TYR A 206 -15.67 -1.23 7.70
CA TYR A 206 -15.88 -1.49 9.13
C TYR A 206 -14.58 -1.15 9.86
N ALA A 207 -14.65 -0.36 10.92
CA ALA A 207 -13.48 0.02 11.70
C ALA A 207 -13.65 -0.31 13.18
N LYS A 208 -12.59 -0.86 13.79
CA LYS A 208 -12.48 -1.11 15.23
C LYS A 208 -11.31 -0.32 15.82
N PHE A 209 -11.50 0.27 17.00
CA PHE A 209 -10.50 1.05 17.73
C PHE A 209 -10.00 0.30 18.97
N SER A 210 -8.71 0.40 19.29
CA SER A 210 -8.11 -0.28 20.45
C SER A 210 -8.44 0.34 21.80
N LYS A 211 -9.06 1.52 21.78
CA LYS A 211 -9.50 2.28 22.95
C LYS A 211 -10.97 2.63 22.77
N ALA A 212 -11.72 2.68 23.87
CA ALA A 212 -13.06 3.25 23.87
C ALA A 212 -12.97 4.75 23.59
N PHE A 213 -13.72 5.27 22.62
CA PHE A 213 -13.88 6.72 22.50
C PHE A 213 -14.89 7.23 23.52
N LYS A 214 -14.60 8.38 24.11
CA LYS A 214 -15.42 9.04 25.15
C LYS A 214 -16.67 9.68 24.57
N THR A 215 -16.55 10.24 23.37
CA THR A 215 -17.65 10.89 22.66
C THR A 215 -17.37 10.86 21.16
N TYR A 216 -18.37 11.21 20.37
CA TYR A 216 -18.28 11.34 18.93
C TYR A 216 -19.23 12.44 18.43
N GLY A 217 -19.01 12.91 17.21
CA GLY A 217 -19.94 13.80 16.53
C GLY A 217 -20.04 13.48 15.06
N LEU A 218 -21.27 13.30 14.58
CA LEU A 218 -21.59 13.15 13.16
C LEU A 218 -21.93 14.52 12.58
N ALA A 219 -21.49 14.77 11.35
CA ALA A 219 -21.79 15.98 10.63
C ALA A 219 -22.28 15.70 9.21
N SER A 220 -23.26 16.52 8.79
CA SER A 220 -23.63 16.69 7.39
C SER A 220 -23.29 18.12 7.00
N ASP A 221 -22.64 18.28 5.84
CA ASP A 221 -22.29 19.60 5.31
C ASP A 221 -21.43 20.42 6.28
N ASP A 222 -20.46 19.74 6.91
CA ASP A 222 -19.56 20.26 7.95
C ASP A 222 -20.29 20.77 9.23
N GLN A 223 -21.59 20.53 9.37
CA GLN A 223 -22.40 20.91 10.53
C GLN A 223 -22.75 19.70 11.40
N LEU A 224 -22.39 19.77 12.69
CA LEU A 224 -22.70 18.72 13.66
C LEU A 224 -24.21 18.48 13.80
N LYS A 225 -24.57 17.20 13.92
CA LYS A 225 -25.94 16.73 14.15
C LYS A 225 -25.99 15.99 15.48
N GLU A 226 -26.61 16.63 16.48
CA GLU A 226 -26.65 16.10 17.84
C GLU A 226 -27.49 14.83 17.97
N GLY A 227 -27.05 13.91 18.83
CA GLY A 227 -27.79 12.70 19.23
C GLY A 227 -27.94 11.63 18.14
N GLN A 228 -27.38 11.83 16.94
CA GLN A 228 -27.47 10.86 15.86
C GLN A 228 -26.46 9.73 16.05
N LYS A 229 -26.88 8.48 15.80
CA LYS A 229 -25.97 7.33 15.70
C LYS A 229 -25.60 6.98 14.27
N LYS A 230 -26.40 7.42 13.30
CA LYS A 230 -26.18 7.19 11.88
C LYS A 230 -26.55 8.45 11.10
N LEU A 231 -25.77 8.76 10.07
CA LEU A 231 -26.04 9.88 9.17
C LEU A 231 -25.73 9.48 7.73
N GLN A 232 -26.55 9.95 6.79
CA GLN A 232 -26.43 9.67 5.35
C GLN A 232 -26.54 10.96 4.55
N GLY A 233 -25.78 11.06 3.46
CA GLY A 233 -25.73 12.24 2.60
C GLY A 233 -24.46 12.26 1.75
N LYS A 234 -24.22 13.39 1.07
CA LYS A 234 -23.04 13.54 0.18
C LYS A 234 -21.80 14.09 0.89
N ASN A 235 -21.99 14.81 1.99
CA ASN A 235 -20.90 15.32 2.81
C ASN A 235 -21.06 14.82 4.24
N ILE A 236 -20.67 13.56 4.48
CA ILE A 236 -20.73 12.93 5.79
C ILE A 236 -19.35 12.83 6.40
N LYS A 237 -19.23 13.32 7.63
CA LYS A 237 -18.02 13.22 8.44
C LYS A 237 -18.36 12.75 9.84
N LEU A 238 -17.43 12.03 10.46
CA LEU A 238 -17.47 11.64 11.87
C LEU A 238 -16.18 12.11 12.53
N TYR A 239 -16.23 12.55 13.78
CA TYR A 239 -15.08 12.45 14.66
C TYR A 239 -15.38 11.51 15.82
N VAL A 240 -14.40 10.71 16.22
CA VAL A 240 -14.38 10.01 17.52
C VAL A 240 -13.33 10.68 18.39
N GLN A 241 -13.62 10.88 19.67
CA GLN A 241 -12.74 11.59 20.60
C GLN A 241 -12.38 10.74 21.82
N PHE A 242 -11.11 10.75 22.18
CA PHE A 242 -10.52 10.06 23.31
C PHE A 242 -9.96 11.07 24.32
N ASP A 243 -9.88 10.64 25.58
CA ASP A 243 -9.30 11.41 26.68
C ASP A 243 -7.91 10.87 27.01
N ASN A 244 -6.87 11.62 26.63
CA ASN A 244 -5.47 11.29 26.87
C ASN A 244 -5.10 9.83 26.54
N PRO A 245 -5.32 9.35 25.30
CA PRO A 245 -5.20 7.93 24.99
C PRO A 245 -3.75 7.42 24.92
N GLY A 246 -2.78 8.32 24.76
CA GLY A 246 -1.42 7.96 24.36
C GLY A 246 -1.41 7.36 22.96
N GLU A 247 -1.48 6.04 22.86
CA GLU A 247 -1.54 5.31 21.59
C GLU A 247 -2.96 4.80 21.29
N VAL A 248 -3.44 5.05 20.07
CA VAL A 248 -4.67 4.46 19.52
C VAL A 248 -4.34 3.68 18.26
N ILE A 249 -4.84 2.45 18.17
CA ILE A 249 -4.78 1.63 16.97
C ILE A 249 -6.18 1.57 16.37
N ALA A 250 -6.30 1.86 15.08
CA ALA A 250 -7.53 1.65 14.32
C ALA A 250 -7.27 0.60 13.24
N LYS A 251 -8.12 -0.42 13.15
CA LYS A 251 -8.12 -1.40 12.06
C LYS A 251 -9.38 -1.22 11.22
N VAL A 252 -9.22 -1.16 9.90
CA VAL A 252 -10.28 -0.79 8.95
C VAL A 252 -10.31 -1.82 7.83
N GLY A 253 -11.35 -2.66 7.81
CA GLY A 253 -11.64 -3.56 6.69
C GLY A 253 -12.48 -2.83 5.65
N ILE A 254 -12.22 -3.10 4.37
CA ILE A 254 -13.02 -2.59 3.24
C ILE A 254 -13.64 -3.73 2.44
N SER A 255 -14.72 -3.44 1.71
CA SER A 255 -15.42 -4.38 0.83
C SER A 255 -16.13 -3.63 -0.30
N SER A 256 -16.22 -4.25 -1.49
CA SER A 256 -17.04 -3.76 -2.61
C SER A 256 -18.52 -4.19 -2.51
N VAL A 257 -18.85 -5.03 -1.52
CA VAL A 257 -20.13 -5.73 -1.38
C VAL A 257 -21.01 -5.08 -0.32
N ASN A 258 -20.60 -5.14 0.95
CA ASN A 258 -21.34 -4.61 2.10
C ASN A 258 -20.45 -4.52 3.36
N THR A 259 -20.99 -3.95 4.45
CA THR A 259 -20.25 -3.82 5.72
C THR A 259 -19.99 -5.14 6.44
N ASP A 260 -20.80 -6.17 6.21
CA ASP A 260 -20.60 -7.48 6.84
C ASP A 260 -19.42 -8.20 6.19
N GLY A 261 -19.23 -8.04 4.88
CA GLY A 261 -18.04 -8.45 4.15
C GLY A 261 -16.80 -7.73 4.65
N ALA A 262 -16.88 -6.40 4.82
CA ALA A 262 -15.80 -5.61 5.41
C ALA A 262 -15.44 -6.07 6.84
N LEU A 263 -16.43 -6.41 7.67
CA LEU A 263 -16.22 -6.96 9.01
C LEU A 263 -15.56 -8.35 8.97
N LYS A 264 -16.03 -9.25 8.09
CA LYS A 264 -15.41 -10.57 7.90
C LYS A 264 -13.96 -10.46 7.46
N ASN A 265 -13.65 -9.55 6.53
CA ASN A 265 -12.28 -9.27 6.10
C ASN A 265 -11.42 -8.85 7.29
N LEU A 266 -11.92 -7.90 8.09
CA LEU A 266 -11.26 -7.40 9.29
C LEU A 266 -10.97 -8.51 10.30
N ASP A 267 -11.99 -9.28 10.69
CA ASP A 267 -11.87 -10.30 11.73
C ASP A 267 -11.04 -11.52 11.30
N ALA A 268 -11.06 -11.86 10.00
CA ALA A 268 -10.26 -12.95 9.45
C ALA A 268 -8.76 -12.61 9.34
N GLU A 269 -8.43 -11.40 8.87
CA GLU A 269 -7.05 -11.01 8.59
C GLU A 269 -6.36 -10.37 9.80
N VAL A 270 -7.10 -9.66 10.65
CA VAL A 270 -6.58 -8.94 11.83
C VAL A 270 -7.49 -9.15 13.04
N PRO A 271 -7.47 -10.35 13.68
CA PRO A 271 -8.33 -10.65 14.82
C PRO A 271 -7.96 -9.84 16.08
N ASP A 272 -6.68 -9.54 16.27
CA ASP A 272 -6.16 -8.77 17.41
C ASP A 272 -5.87 -7.29 17.03
N PHE A 273 -5.15 -6.54 17.87
CA PHE A 273 -4.70 -5.17 17.60
C PHE A 273 -3.16 -5.09 17.54
N ASP A 274 -2.46 -6.20 17.24
CA ASP A 274 -1.00 -6.21 17.23
C ASP A 274 -0.44 -5.62 15.92
N PHE A 275 -0.27 -4.29 15.92
CA PHE A 275 0.29 -3.55 14.80
C PHE A 275 1.68 -4.06 14.39
N LYS A 276 2.53 -4.43 15.36
CA LYS A 276 3.90 -4.88 15.07
C LYS A 276 3.89 -6.24 14.38
N LYS A 277 2.97 -7.13 14.77
CA LYS A 277 2.77 -8.42 14.11
C LYS A 277 2.33 -8.23 12.66
N VAL A 278 1.34 -7.39 12.39
CA VAL A 278 0.88 -7.12 11.01
C VAL A 278 1.98 -6.47 10.17
N MET A 279 2.70 -5.48 10.71
CA MET A 279 3.84 -4.85 10.06
C MET A 279 4.93 -5.88 9.70
N LYS A 280 5.26 -6.79 10.63
CA LYS A 280 6.22 -7.87 10.39
C LYS A 280 5.73 -8.84 9.31
N GLN A 281 4.47 -9.24 9.35
CA GLN A 281 3.86 -10.12 8.33
C GLN A 281 3.84 -9.47 6.95
N ALA A 282 3.58 -8.16 6.87
CA ALA A 282 3.63 -7.40 5.63
C ALA A 282 5.05 -7.41 5.04
N LYS A 283 6.06 -7.13 5.87
CA LYS A 283 7.47 -7.23 5.48
C LYS A 283 7.85 -8.65 5.01
N GLU A 284 7.42 -9.70 5.71
CA GLU A 284 7.68 -11.09 5.32
C GLU A 284 7.00 -11.47 3.99
N THR A 285 5.80 -10.95 3.75
CA THR A 285 5.07 -11.12 2.49
C THR A 285 5.83 -10.47 1.34
N TRP A 286 6.29 -9.23 1.52
CA TRP A 286 7.11 -8.54 0.53
C TRP A 286 8.47 -9.20 0.32
N GLN A 287 9.13 -9.64 1.38
CA GLN A 287 10.38 -10.38 1.28
C GLN A 287 10.21 -11.63 0.41
N THR A 288 9.11 -12.35 0.57
CA THR A 288 8.78 -13.52 -0.25
C THR A 288 8.53 -13.12 -1.70
N ALA A 289 7.72 -12.09 -1.94
CA ALA A 289 7.39 -11.62 -3.29
C ALA A 289 8.64 -11.13 -4.05
N LEU A 290 9.48 -10.32 -3.41
CA LEU A 290 10.70 -9.76 -4.00
C LEU A 290 11.79 -10.83 -4.22
N SER A 291 11.79 -11.91 -3.40
CA SER A 291 12.73 -13.02 -3.55
C SER A 291 12.51 -13.88 -4.80
N LYS A 292 11.41 -13.67 -5.53
CA LYS A 292 11.13 -14.36 -6.80
C LYS A 292 12.20 -14.10 -7.86
N ILE A 293 12.91 -12.97 -7.77
CA ILE A 293 14.04 -12.66 -8.64
C ILE A 293 15.21 -12.19 -7.79
N GLN A 294 16.29 -12.98 -7.76
CA GLN A 294 17.56 -12.58 -7.16
C GLN A 294 18.43 -11.91 -8.22
N VAL A 295 18.83 -10.67 -7.95
CA VAL A 295 19.83 -9.95 -8.77
C VAL A 295 21.11 -9.69 -8.00
N GLU A 296 22.24 -9.92 -8.67
CA GLU A 296 23.58 -9.63 -8.19
C GLU A 296 24.30 -8.69 -9.16
N GLY A 297 25.17 -7.83 -8.63
CA GLY A 297 26.04 -6.98 -9.42
C GLY A 297 25.40 -5.71 -10.00
N GLY A 298 26.11 -5.12 -10.96
CA GLY A 298 25.84 -3.86 -11.64
C GLY A 298 27.13 -3.42 -12.34
N SER A 299 27.05 -2.89 -13.57
CA SER A 299 28.26 -2.53 -14.35
C SER A 299 29.30 -1.78 -13.50
N PRO A 300 30.59 -2.15 -13.58
CA PRO A 300 31.64 -1.55 -12.77
C PRO A 300 31.69 -0.04 -12.98
N VAL A 301 32.18 0.66 -11.95
CA VAL A 301 32.46 2.09 -11.99
C VAL A 301 33.29 2.37 -13.25
N LEU A 302 32.75 3.15 -14.20
CA LEU A 302 33.63 3.79 -15.17
C LEU A 302 34.60 4.64 -14.36
N PRO A 303 35.94 4.45 -14.49
CA PRO A 303 36.90 5.29 -13.82
C PRO A 303 36.52 6.75 -14.08
N PRO A 304 36.69 7.67 -13.11
CA PRO A 304 36.55 9.08 -13.39
C PRO A 304 37.39 9.37 -14.63
N GLN A 305 36.76 9.82 -15.72
CA GLN A 305 37.52 10.39 -16.83
C GLN A 305 38.39 11.47 -16.18
N GLN A 306 39.70 11.29 -16.25
CA GLN A 306 40.64 12.35 -15.92
C GLN A 306 40.22 13.53 -16.80
N GLN A 307 39.55 14.52 -16.20
CA GLN A 307 39.49 15.84 -16.81
C GLN A 307 40.95 16.24 -16.98
N SER A 308 41.42 16.14 -18.22
CA SER A 308 42.73 16.60 -18.62
C SER A 308 42.82 18.06 -18.21
N ASN A 309 43.59 18.32 -17.16
CA ASN A 309 44.06 19.66 -16.82
C ASN A 309 44.94 20.14 -17.98
N MET A 310 44.32 20.72 -19.01
CA MET A 310 44.95 21.76 -19.81
C MET A 310 44.54 23.11 -19.23
N GLY A 311 45.14 23.43 -18.08
CA GLY A 311 45.08 24.74 -17.44
C GLY A 311 46.51 25.18 -17.12
N PHE A 312 47.02 26.11 -17.92
CA PHE A 312 48.30 26.78 -17.71
C PHE A 312 48.27 27.60 -16.39
N GLY A 313 49.25 27.35 -15.51
CA GLY A 313 50.02 28.39 -14.82
C GLY A 313 49.43 29.21 -13.66
N PHE A 314 50.19 29.18 -12.55
CA PHE A 314 50.42 30.19 -11.49
C PHE A 314 49.51 30.26 -10.23
N GLY A 315 50.12 29.88 -9.09
CA GLY A 315 50.13 30.71 -7.88
C GLY A 315 49.22 30.34 -6.69
N GLY A 316 49.83 29.81 -5.61
CA GLY A 316 49.61 30.30 -4.24
C GLY A 316 48.39 29.83 -3.41
N PHE A 317 48.74 29.29 -2.21
CA PHE A 317 47.98 29.25 -0.95
C PHE A 317 46.85 28.25 -0.72
N GLY A 318 47.00 27.48 0.37
CA GLY A 318 45.90 26.98 1.19
C GLY A 318 45.42 25.56 0.89
N GLY A 319 46.08 24.55 1.49
CA GLY A 319 45.53 23.20 1.57
C GLY A 319 44.26 23.18 2.41
N ARG A 320 43.09 23.33 1.78
CA ARG A 320 41.81 22.95 2.39
C ARG A 320 41.80 21.42 2.55
N PRO A 321 41.32 20.87 3.68
CA PRO A 321 41.13 19.43 3.79
C PRO A 321 40.17 18.98 2.67
N GLN A 322 40.63 18.07 1.83
CA GLN A 322 39.77 17.42 0.84
C GLN A 322 38.61 16.76 1.59
N ASN A 323 37.39 17.27 1.37
CA ASN A 323 36.18 16.57 1.77
C ASN A 323 36.28 15.15 1.23
N ARG A 324 36.31 14.15 2.12
CA ARG A 324 36.20 12.73 1.75
C ARG A 324 34.97 12.61 0.85
N THR A 325 35.19 12.46 -0.44
CA THR A 325 34.12 12.25 -1.40
C THR A 325 33.47 10.93 -1.01
N LYS A 326 32.20 10.96 -0.56
CA LYS A 326 31.46 9.73 -0.27
C LYS A 326 31.51 8.87 -1.53
N THR A 327 32.13 7.70 -1.45
CA THR A 327 32.09 6.73 -2.54
C THR A 327 30.63 6.35 -2.76
N VAL A 328 30.12 6.62 -3.96
CA VAL A 328 28.75 6.27 -4.33
C VAL A 328 28.68 4.78 -4.61
N ASP A 329 27.82 4.06 -3.88
CA ASP A 329 27.56 2.65 -4.12
C ASP A 329 26.56 2.47 -5.27
N TYR A 330 27.07 2.49 -6.50
CA TYR A 330 26.26 2.30 -7.71
C TYR A 330 25.60 0.91 -7.79
N GLY A 331 26.19 -0.11 -7.16
CA GLY A 331 25.58 -1.44 -7.08
C GLY A 331 24.30 -1.39 -6.26
N ARG A 332 24.38 -0.76 -5.08
CA ARG A 332 23.21 -0.53 -4.23
C ARG A 332 22.13 0.28 -4.94
N ILE A 333 22.49 1.36 -5.63
CA ILE A 333 21.53 2.19 -6.39
C ILE A 333 20.80 1.36 -7.45
N LYS A 334 21.51 0.55 -8.24
CA LYS A 334 20.91 -0.30 -9.27
C LYS A 334 19.96 -1.35 -8.67
N GLN A 335 20.37 -1.98 -7.57
CA GLN A 335 19.48 -2.90 -6.85
C GLN A 335 18.25 -2.17 -6.30
N THR A 336 18.41 -0.95 -5.78
CA THR A 336 17.27 -0.16 -5.31
C THR A 336 16.28 0.13 -6.43
N ILE A 337 16.76 0.56 -7.60
CA ILE A 337 15.91 0.77 -8.78
C ILE A 337 15.20 -0.53 -9.17
N PHE A 338 15.92 -1.65 -9.24
CA PHE A 338 15.37 -2.94 -9.64
C PHE A 338 14.27 -3.43 -8.69
N TYR A 339 14.55 -3.51 -7.38
CA TYR A 339 13.57 -4.03 -6.42
C TYR A 339 12.40 -3.07 -6.21
N THR A 340 12.61 -1.77 -6.38
CA THR A 340 11.51 -0.80 -6.37
C THR A 340 10.62 -0.93 -7.61
N ALA A 341 11.19 -1.15 -8.79
CA ALA A 341 10.40 -1.44 -9.99
C ALA A 341 9.63 -2.76 -9.86
N LEU A 342 10.27 -3.81 -9.30
CA LEU A 342 9.62 -5.09 -9.02
C LEU A 342 8.48 -4.92 -8.00
N TYR A 343 8.69 -4.12 -6.95
CA TYR A 343 7.64 -3.73 -6.00
C TYR A 343 6.45 -3.09 -6.73
N HIS A 344 6.68 -2.07 -7.56
CA HIS A 344 5.60 -1.41 -8.33
C HIS A 344 4.89 -2.34 -9.33
N SER A 345 5.55 -3.38 -9.85
CA SER A 345 4.88 -4.38 -10.71
C SER A 345 3.98 -5.36 -9.96
N MET A 346 3.95 -5.29 -8.62
CA MET A 346 3.18 -6.21 -7.77
C MET A 346 2.17 -5.51 -6.87
N ILE A 347 1.95 -4.19 -7.01
CA ILE A 347 0.93 -3.46 -6.23
C ILE A 347 -0.46 -3.50 -6.89
N ALA A 348 -0.54 -3.72 -8.20
CA ALA A 348 -1.76 -3.90 -8.98
C ALA A 348 -1.53 -5.06 -9.97
N PRO A 349 -2.57 -5.71 -10.52
CA PRO A 349 -4.01 -5.57 -10.25
C PRO A 349 -4.42 -5.85 -8.79
N ASN A 350 -5.50 -5.25 -8.32
CA ASN A 350 -5.92 -5.33 -6.90
C ASN A 350 -6.99 -6.40 -6.71
N ILE A 351 -6.83 -7.25 -5.68
CA ILE A 351 -7.89 -8.20 -5.30
C ILE A 351 -9.15 -7.43 -4.92
N TYR A 352 -10.30 -7.91 -5.40
CA TYR A 352 -11.57 -7.17 -5.36
C TYR A 352 -12.76 -8.03 -4.89
N ASN A 353 -12.48 -9.23 -4.38
CA ASN A 353 -13.42 -10.04 -3.61
C ASN A 353 -13.08 -10.08 -2.12
N ASP A 354 -14.11 -10.21 -1.29
CA ASP A 354 -14.01 -10.44 0.16
C ASP A 354 -13.44 -11.82 0.49
N VAL A 355 -13.09 -12.06 1.75
CA VAL A 355 -12.54 -13.35 2.25
C VAL A 355 -13.50 -14.52 2.04
N ASP A 356 -14.81 -14.26 1.95
CA ASP A 356 -15.82 -15.28 1.65
C ASP A 356 -16.07 -15.49 0.15
N GLY A 357 -15.28 -14.80 -0.69
CA GLY A 357 -15.33 -14.89 -2.15
C GLY A 357 -16.36 -13.96 -2.80
N GLN A 358 -17.19 -13.23 -2.05
CA GLN A 358 -18.16 -12.32 -2.65
C GLN A 358 -17.47 -11.10 -3.28
N TYR A 359 -17.99 -10.64 -4.42
CA TYR A 359 -17.52 -9.43 -5.11
C TYR A 359 -18.66 -8.78 -5.89
N ARG A 360 -18.50 -7.51 -6.24
CA ARG A 360 -19.40 -6.79 -7.15
C ARG A 360 -18.92 -6.96 -8.60
N GLY A 361 -19.77 -7.49 -9.47
CA GLY A 361 -19.48 -7.70 -10.90
C GLY A 361 -19.68 -6.44 -11.75
N LEU A 362 -19.31 -6.51 -13.03
CA LEU A 362 -19.52 -5.39 -13.98
C LEU A 362 -21.01 -5.05 -14.20
N ASP A 363 -21.88 -6.03 -14.02
CA ASP A 363 -23.36 -5.89 -14.02
C ASP A 363 -23.90 -5.22 -12.74
N GLN A 364 -23.01 -4.79 -11.84
CA GLN A 364 -23.31 -4.22 -10.52
C GLN A 364 -23.96 -5.19 -9.53
N GLN A 365 -24.12 -6.47 -9.89
CA GLN A 365 -24.66 -7.50 -9.02
C GLN A 365 -23.57 -8.09 -8.13
N ILE A 366 -23.99 -8.73 -7.04
CA ILE A 366 -23.08 -9.46 -6.16
C ILE A 366 -22.93 -10.88 -6.66
N HIS A 367 -21.69 -11.28 -6.93
CA HIS A 367 -21.28 -12.60 -7.36
C HIS A 367 -20.36 -13.24 -6.33
N LYS A 368 -19.99 -14.49 -6.55
CA LYS A 368 -19.06 -15.23 -5.70
C LYS A 368 -17.97 -15.89 -6.54
N ALA A 369 -16.72 -15.66 -6.18
CA ALA A 369 -15.56 -16.25 -6.86
C ALA A 369 -15.31 -17.65 -6.31
N GLU A 370 -15.44 -18.67 -7.17
CA GLU A 370 -15.26 -20.07 -6.79
C GLU A 370 -13.97 -20.63 -7.41
N GLY A 371 -12.99 -20.97 -6.56
CA GLY A 371 -11.72 -21.54 -7.01
C GLY A 371 -10.78 -20.54 -7.72
N PHE A 372 -10.99 -19.23 -7.51
CA PHE A 372 -10.09 -18.15 -7.92
C PHE A 372 -10.32 -16.90 -7.07
N ASN A 373 -9.40 -15.94 -7.10
CA ASN A 373 -9.67 -14.58 -6.60
C ASN A 373 -10.08 -13.67 -7.76
N TYR A 374 -11.06 -12.80 -7.52
CA TYR A 374 -11.49 -11.79 -8.46
C TYR A 374 -10.68 -10.51 -8.26
N TYR A 375 -10.29 -9.86 -9.35
CA TYR A 375 -9.43 -8.67 -9.35
C TYR A 375 -10.05 -7.48 -10.11
N SER A 376 -9.51 -6.30 -9.84
CA SER A 376 -9.84 -5.03 -10.51
C SER A 376 -8.55 -4.28 -10.84
N VAL A 377 -8.65 -3.10 -11.48
CA VAL A 377 -7.52 -2.24 -11.86
C VAL A 377 -6.64 -2.92 -12.91
N PHE A 378 -7.19 -3.13 -14.10
CA PHE A 378 -6.44 -3.69 -15.22
C PHE A 378 -6.15 -2.62 -16.28
N SER A 379 -4.95 -2.05 -16.24
CA SER A 379 -4.49 -1.05 -17.24
C SER A 379 -4.01 -1.71 -18.53
N LEU A 380 -4.88 -2.45 -19.20
CA LEU A 380 -4.47 -3.46 -20.18
C LEU A 380 -3.79 -2.90 -21.41
N TRP A 381 -4.00 -1.63 -21.77
CA TRP A 381 -3.26 -0.99 -22.85
C TRP A 381 -1.76 -0.84 -22.56
N ASP A 382 -1.37 -0.79 -21.28
CA ASP A 382 0.02 -0.74 -20.82
C ASP A 382 0.52 -2.13 -20.43
N THR A 383 -0.21 -2.80 -19.54
CA THR A 383 0.29 -3.96 -18.78
C THR A 383 0.48 -5.20 -19.64
N TYR A 384 -0.24 -5.34 -20.77
CA TYR A 384 -0.07 -6.46 -21.69
C TYR A 384 1.34 -6.53 -22.30
N ARG A 385 2.06 -5.39 -22.33
CA ARG A 385 3.35 -5.25 -23.01
C ARG A 385 4.50 -5.89 -22.25
N ALA A 386 4.47 -5.85 -20.92
CA ALA A 386 5.60 -6.28 -20.09
C ALA A 386 5.20 -6.82 -18.71
N GLU A 387 4.21 -6.22 -18.04
CA GLU A 387 3.79 -6.65 -16.70
C GLU A 387 3.12 -8.02 -16.72
N HIS A 388 2.10 -8.24 -17.54
CA HIS A 388 1.47 -9.55 -17.66
C HIS A 388 2.45 -10.65 -18.14
N PRO A 389 3.33 -10.39 -19.14
CA PRO A 389 4.43 -11.31 -19.47
C PRO A 389 5.35 -11.63 -18.28
N LEU A 390 5.74 -10.64 -17.47
CA LEU A 390 6.54 -10.84 -16.26
C LEU A 390 5.80 -11.73 -15.25
N LEU A 391 4.53 -11.43 -14.98
CA LEU A 391 3.71 -12.15 -14.01
C LEU A 391 3.48 -13.60 -14.42
N LEU A 392 3.41 -13.89 -15.72
CA LEU A 392 3.38 -15.26 -16.21
C LEU A 392 4.67 -16.05 -15.91
N LEU A 393 5.81 -15.39 -15.72
CA LEU A 393 7.06 -16.02 -15.28
C LEU A 393 7.09 -16.24 -13.75
N ILE A 394 6.63 -15.26 -12.98
CA ILE A 394 6.87 -15.22 -11.53
C ILE A 394 5.62 -15.50 -10.66
N ASP A 395 4.43 -15.56 -11.23
CA ASP A 395 3.17 -15.82 -10.51
C ASP A 395 2.07 -16.43 -11.41
N LYS A 396 2.34 -17.61 -11.97
CA LYS A 396 1.39 -18.33 -12.85
C LYS A 396 0.00 -18.54 -12.23
N LYS A 397 -0.07 -18.79 -10.92
CA LYS A 397 -1.35 -18.93 -10.20
C LYS A 397 -2.16 -17.65 -10.31
N ARG A 398 -1.53 -16.50 -10.09
CA ARG A 398 -2.20 -15.20 -10.21
C ARG A 398 -2.61 -14.87 -11.63
N THR A 399 -1.76 -15.17 -12.60
CA THR A 399 -2.11 -15.00 -14.02
C THR A 399 -3.38 -15.78 -14.36
N LEU A 400 -3.55 -17.00 -13.83
CA LEU A 400 -4.79 -17.76 -13.99
C LEU A 400 -6.00 -17.08 -13.33
N ASP A 401 -5.84 -16.55 -12.12
CA ASP A 401 -6.91 -15.79 -11.44
C ASP A 401 -7.32 -14.54 -12.25
N PHE A 402 -6.37 -13.86 -12.90
CA PHE A 402 -6.65 -12.72 -13.78
C PHE A 402 -7.41 -13.13 -15.04
N VAL A 403 -7.01 -14.21 -15.70
CA VAL A 403 -7.74 -14.74 -16.87
C VAL A 403 -9.16 -15.13 -16.49
N LYS A 404 -9.35 -15.80 -15.34
CA LYS A 404 -10.70 -16.12 -14.83
C LYS A 404 -11.51 -14.87 -14.52
N THR A 405 -10.88 -13.84 -13.98
CA THR A 405 -11.50 -12.52 -13.76
C THR A 405 -11.97 -11.92 -15.09
N PHE A 406 -11.18 -12.00 -16.16
CA PHE A 406 -11.59 -11.50 -17.48
C PHE A 406 -12.79 -12.27 -18.05
N MET A 407 -12.84 -13.59 -17.83
CA MET A 407 -13.99 -14.39 -18.25
C MET A 407 -15.24 -14.01 -17.47
N ALA A 408 -15.13 -13.82 -16.14
CA ALA A 408 -16.24 -13.35 -15.31
C ALA A 408 -16.74 -11.97 -15.75
N MET A 409 -15.83 -11.04 -16.06
CA MET A 409 -16.17 -9.72 -16.60
C MET A 409 -16.92 -9.82 -17.94
N GLN A 410 -16.52 -10.73 -18.83
CA GLN A 410 -17.21 -10.95 -20.11
C GLN A 410 -18.59 -11.58 -19.92
N GLU A 411 -18.72 -12.55 -19.03
CA GLU A 411 -20.00 -13.23 -18.73
C GLU A 411 -21.01 -12.25 -18.10
N GLN A 412 -20.56 -11.44 -17.15
CA GLN A 412 -21.42 -10.55 -16.36
C GLN A 412 -21.65 -9.20 -17.07
N GLY A 413 -20.59 -8.61 -17.62
CA GLY A 413 -20.61 -7.28 -18.24
C GLY A 413 -20.78 -7.30 -19.76
N GLY A 414 -20.76 -8.48 -20.40
CA GLY A 414 -20.89 -8.63 -21.85
C GLY A 414 -19.65 -8.26 -22.66
N VAL A 415 -18.54 -7.89 -22.00
CA VAL A 415 -17.32 -7.40 -22.65
C VAL A 415 -16.08 -7.92 -21.94
N LEU A 416 -15.08 -8.34 -22.71
CA LEU A 416 -13.74 -8.56 -22.15
C LEU A 416 -13.16 -7.21 -21.72
N PRO A 417 -12.44 -7.16 -20.59
CA PRO A 417 -12.00 -5.88 -20.05
C PRO A 417 -11.07 -5.14 -21.00
N ILE A 418 -11.26 -3.82 -21.06
CA ILE A 418 -10.38 -2.86 -21.74
C ILE A 418 -9.59 -2.09 -20.68
N TRP A 419 -10.29 -1.41 -19.77
CA TRP A 419 -9.71 -0.73 -18.62
C TRP A 419 -10.72 -0.71 -17.46
N PRO A 420 -10.98 -1.86 -16.82
CA PRO A 420 -11.94 -1.96 -15.72
C PRO A 420 -11.38 -1.39 -14.41
N LEU A 421 -12.25 -0.69 -13.70
CA LEU A 421 -11.99 -0.05 -12.41
C LEU A 421 -13.23 -0.12 -11.52
N ALA A 422 -13.08 -0.64 -10.29
CA ALA A 422 -14.12 -0.71 -9.27
C ALA A 422 -15.49 -1.16 -9.83
N SER A 423 -15.52 -2.36 -10.41
CA SER A 423 -16.71 -2.95 -11.02
C SER A 423 -17.32 -2.13 -12.17
N THR A 424 -16.58 -1.19 -12.75
CA THR A 424 -17.01 -0.38 -13.90
C THR A 424 -16.02 -0.55 -15.05
N GLU A 425 -16.50 -0.64 -16.29
CA GLU A 425 -15.63 -0.48 -17.46
C GLU A 425 -15.48 1.02 -17.78
N THR A 426 -14.24 1.48 -17.92
CA THR A 426 -13.96 2.90 -18.22
C THR A 426 -13.71 3.15 -19.70
N TYR A 427 -13.48 2.09 -20.48
CA TYR A 427 -13.13 2.12 -21.90
C TYR A 427 -11.87 2.94 -22.19
N CYS A 428 -11.02 3.16 -21.18
CA CYS A 428 -9.84 3.99 -21.35
C CYS A 428 -8.85 3.32 -22.30
N MET A 429 -8.25 4.17 -23.15
CA MET A 429 -7.33 3.84 -24.23
C MET A 429 -8.02 3.16 -25.43
N ILE A 430 -7.35 2.20 -26.07
CA ILE A 430 -7.79 1.58 -27.31
C ILE A 430 -7.50 0.07 -27.30
N GLY A 431 -8.13 -0.66 -28.21
CA GLY A 431 -7.89 -2.09 -28.41
C GLY A 431 -8.50 -2.98 -27.32
N ASN A 432 -8.45 -4.29 -27.56
CA ASN A 432 -8.95 -5.32 -26.62
C ASN A 432 -7.75 -6.12 -26.08
N HIS A 433 -6.96 -5.48 -25.23
CA HIS A 433 -5.66 -6.00 -24.80
C HIS A 433 -5.72 -7.11 -23.74
N SER A 434 -6.92 -7.41 -23.21
CA SER A 434 -7.19 -8.66 -22.47
C SER A 434 -6.94 -9.90 -23.34
N ILE A 435 -7.16 -9.83 -24.66
CA ILE A 435 -6.95 -10.95 -25.58
C ILE A 435 -5.48 -11.40 -25.62
N PRO A 436 -4.47 -10.53 -25.90
CA PRO A 436 -3.07 -10.88 -25.78
C PRO A 436 -2.69 -11.55 -24.45
N VAL A 437 -3.22 -11.06 -23.32
CA VAL A 437 -2.93 -11.63 -22.00
C VAL A 437 -3.47 -13.06 -21.88
N ILE A 438 -4.70 -13.31 -22.33
CA ILE A 438 -5.32 -14.64 -22.36
C ILE A 438 -4.52 -15.58 -23.26
N VAL A 439 -4.18 -15.14 -24.47
CA VAL A 439 -3.45 -15.95 -25.45
C VAL A 439 -2.05 -16.29 -24.95
N ASP A 440 -1.33 -15.34 -24.33
CA ASP A 440 0.00 -15.59 -23.78
C ASP A 440 -0.04 -16.62 -22.64
N ALA A 441 -1.04 -16.54 -21.77
CA ALA A 441 -1.25 -17.49 -20.68
C ALA A 441 -1.71 -18.88 -21.17
N TYR A 442 -2.47 -18.96 -22.27
CA TYR A 442 -2.88 -20.23 -22.87
C TYR A 442 -1.73 -20.95 -23.58
N ALA A 443 -0.82 -20.19 -24.19
CA ALA A 443 0.26 -20.74 -25.01
C ALA A 443 1.48 -21.25 -24.21
N LYS A 444 1.62 -20.90 -22.92
CA LYS A 444 2.78 -21.19 -22.06
C LYS A 444 2.38 -21.89 -20.76
#